data_AF-A0A094WDK5-F1
#
_entry.id   AF-A0A094WDK5-F1
#
_cell.length_a   1.000
_cell.length_b   1.000
_cell.length_c   1.000
_cell.angle_alpha   90.00
_cell.angle_beta   90.00
_cell.angle_gamma   90.00
#
_symmetry.space_group_name_H-M   'P 1'
#
loop_
_entity.id
_entity.type
_entity.pdbx_description
1 polymer ?
#
loop_
_entity_poly.entity_id
_entity_poly.type
_entity_poly.pdbx_seq_one_letter_code
_entity_poly.pdbx_strand_id
1 'polypeptide(L)'
;MTPSVLIISEKHHLHLEGVKVQLEKRGGFKNVAVFAFLEGREAFGRKLGDLLSDSRRLAVVTFEENPAAILEQFDQWYRDAMLPEADIRPVFGLLETPSFIRALSTTVRQQFDPEQPPEEPPVPEPDKIEEESFRIIDEVLSGYGFEEEWHQVVRRAVHAAADFEVADRMDHHVGAIDTAVRAIHGGANIIVDVQMVESGISKPLTGKFKTEIRCFVGDEDVASRAKAEGVTRSTIAMRKAVPYLSGSIVVVGNAPTALFEVLRLIRKEGVRPALVVGVPVGFVGAAESKELLSRQDIVPWITTRGPKGGSTVAVAIMNALLRIADAQEKRGAG
;
A
#
# COMPACT_ATOMS: atom_id res chain seq x y z
N MET A 1 9.51 33.22 -9.45
CA MET A 1 8.77 33.83 -8.32
C MET A 1 7.55 32.97 -8.02
N THR A 2 7.26 32.69 -6.76
CA THR A 2 6.12 31.85 -6.35
C THR A 2 4.81 32.51 -6.78
N PRO A 3 3.91 31.81 -7.50
CA PRO A 3 2.63 32.39 -7.89
C PRO A 3 1.72 32.60 -6.67
N SER A 4 0.86 33.61 -6.73
CA SER A 4 -0.30 33.73 -5.84
C SER A 4 -1.32 32.64 -6.22
N VAL A 5 -2.06 32.13 -5.24
CA VAL A 5 -3.09 31.10 -5.47
C VAL A 5 -4.44 31.65 -5.03
N LEU A 6 -5.40 31.67 -5.94
CA LEU A 6 -6.79 31.99 -5.64
C LEU A 6 -7.64 30.73 -5.83
N ILE A 7 -8.21 30.24 -4.74
CA ILE A 7 -9.20 29.16 -4.76
C ILE A 7 -10.58 29.79 -4.93
N ILE A 8 -11.24 29.52 -6.05
CA ILE A 8 -12.59 30.02 -6.35
C ILE A 8 -13.64 28.92 -6.23
N SER A 9 -14.84 29.31 -5.82
CA SER A 9 -16.01 28.43 -5.68
C SER A 9 -17.30 29.22 -5.87
N GLU A 10 -18.42 28.54 -6.14
CA GLU A 10 -19.72 29.21 -6.26
C GLU A 10 -20.15 29.81 -4.91
N LYS A 11 -20.03 29.01 -3.85
CA LYS A 11 -20.49 29.32 -2.50
C LYS A 11 -19.41 29.04 -1.47
N HIS A 12 -19.60 29.49 -0.24
CA HIS A 12 -18.63 29.24 0.82
C HIS A 12 -18.55 27.74 1.16
N HIS A 13 -17.31 27.24 1.17
CA HIS A 13 -16.98 25.89 1.58
C HIS A 13 -15.94 25.93 2.70
N LEU A 14 -16.34 25.50 3.91
CA LEU A 14 -15.46 25.48 5.08
C LEU A 14 -14.18 24.67 4.86
N HIS A 15 -14.24 23.62 4.04
CA HIS A 15 -13.08 22.78 3.75
C HIS A 15 -12.00 23.49 2.91
N LEU A 16 -12.36 24.52 2.11
CA LEU A 16 -11.40 25.25 1.27
C LEU A 16 -10.45 26.12 2.11
N GLU A 17 -10.87 26.59 3.27
CA GLU A 17 -9.98 27.24 4.24
C GLU A 17 -8.92 26.25 4.76
N GLY A 18 -9.31 24.99 4.95
CA GLY A 18 -8.36 23.92 5.26
C GLY A 18 -7.33 23.72 4.15
N VAL A 19 -7.78 23.73 2.88
CA VAL A 19 -6.88 23.63 1.70
C VAL A 19 -5.93 24.82 1.63
N LYS A 20 -6.42 26.05 1.85
CA LYS A 20 -5.59 27.26 1.94
C LYS A 20 -4.47 27.11 2.96
N VAL A 21 -4.80 26.71 4.19
CA VAL A 21 -3.80 26.52 5.26
C VAL A 21 -2.76 25.46 4.89
N GLN A 22 -3.17 24.38 4.22
CA GLN A 22 -2.25 23.33 3.77
C GLN A 22 -1.34 23.79 2.62
N LEU A 23 -1.85 24.59 1.68
CA LEU A 23 -1.04 25.18 0.61
C LEU A 23 -0.03 26.19 1.16
N GLU A 24 -0.38 26.95 2.19
CA GLU A 24 0.54 27.86 2.87
C GLU A 24 1.63 27.08 3.63
N LYS A 25 1.23 26.13 4.49
CA LYS A 25 2.16 25.41 5.38
C LYS A 25 3.00 24.35 4.67
N ARG A 26 2.37 23.55 3.80
CA ARG A 26 3.00 22.39 3.13
C ARG A 26 3.29 22.65 1.65
N GLY A 27 2.43 23.42 0.98
CA GLY A 27 2.60 23.79 -0.43
C GLY A 27 3.62 24.90 -0.67
N GLY A 28 4.02 25.65 0.37
CA GLY A 28 5.03 26.70 0.31
C GLY A 28 4.59 27.95 -0.46
N PHE A 29 3.28 28.14 -0.67
CA PHE A 29 2.74 29.35 -1.27
C PHE A 29 2.58 30.43 -0.20
N LYS A 30 3.09 31.63 -0.47
CA LYS A 30 3.03 32.74 0.49
C LYS A 30 1.66 33.42 0.50
N ASN A 31 1.03 33.50 -0.68
CA ASN A 31 -0.21 34.23 -0.89
C ASN A 31 -1.27 33.29 -1.44
N VAL A 32 -2.11 32.78 -0.54
CA VAL A 32 -3.23 31.92 -0.88
C VAL A 32 -4.51 32.57 -0.39
N ALA A 33 -5.53 32.62 -1.23
CA ALA A 33 -6.85 33.14 -0.88
C ALA A 33 -7.94 32.18 -1.30
N VAL A 34 -9.03 32.19 -0.56
CA VAL A 34 -10.31 31.58 -0.96
C VAL A 34 -11.28 32.72 -1.29
N PHE A 35 -12.08 32.52 -2.33
CA PHE A 35 -13.15 33.42 -2.72
C PHE A 35 -14.38 32.64 -3.20
N ALA A 36 -15.55 32.99 -2.69
CA ALA A 36 -16.82 32.50 -3.19
C ALA A 36 -17.52 33.57 -4.03
N PHE A 37 -18.05 33.23 -5.20
CA PHE A 37 -18.75 34.18 -6.06
C PHE A 37 -19.99 34.82 -5.39
N LEU A 38 -20.60 34.15 -4.41
CA LEU A 38 -21.65 34.73 -3.57
C LEU A 38 -21.22 35.99 -2.79
N GLU A 39 -19.92 36.22 -2.59
CA GLU A 39 -19.39 37.42 -1.92
C GLU A 39 -19.52 38.70 -2.78
N GLY A 40 -19.79 38.54 -4.08
CA GLY A 40 -20.06 39.64 -5.00
C GLY A 40 -18.82 40.28 -5.65
N ARG A 41 -19.08 41.05 -6.71
CA ARG A 41 -18.05 41.60 -7.62
C ARG A 41 -17.08 42.57 -6.96
N GLU A 42 -17.56 43.40 -6.04
CA GLU A 42 -16.70 44.38 -5.36
C GLU A 42 -15.70 43.69 -4.41
N ALA A 43 -16.14 42.63 -3.72
CA ALA A 43 -15.27 41.81 -2.89
C ALA A 43 -14.22 41.07 -3.72
N PHE A 44 -14.63 40.55 -4.88
CA PHE A 44 -13.72 39.90 -5.84
C PHE A 44 -12.59 40.85 -6.27
N GLY A 45 -12.93 42.07 -6.72
CA GLY A 45 -11.95 43.04 -7.19
C GLY A 45 -10.93 43.43 -6.12
N ARG A 46 -11.38 43.63 -4.88
CA ARG A 46 -10.47 43.90 -3.74
C ARG A 46 -9.53 42.72 -3.46
N LYS A 47 -10.08 41.52 -3.30
CA LYS A 47 -9.31 40.31 -2.97
C LYS A 47 -8.27 39.98 -4.03
N LEU A 48 -8.66 40.13 -5.29
CA LEU A 48 -7.79 39.89 -6.43
C LEU A 48 -6.72 40.99 -6.57
N GLY A 49 -7.09 42.25 -6.33
CA GLY A 49 -6.14 43.36 -6.28
C GLY A 49 -5.03 43.14 -5.25
N ASP A 50 -5.39 42.67 -4.05
CA ASP A 50 -4.44 42.33 -2.99
C ASP A 50 -3.47 41.22 -3.46
N LEU A 51 -4.00 40.12 -4.01
CA LEU A 51 -3.17 39.01 -4.51
C LEU A 51 -2.22 39.40 -5.64
N LEU A 52 -2.67 40.30 -6.52
CA LEU A 52 -1.91 40.77 -7.67
C LEU A 52 -0.92 41.89 -7.33
N SER A 53 -1.04 42.51 -6.16
CA SER A 53 -0.08 43.49 -5.65
C SER A 53 1.28 42.85 -5.34
N ASP A 54 1.26 41.61 -4.87
CA ASP A 54 2.44 40.85 -4.49
C ASP A 54 3.02 39.98 -5.62
N SER A 55 2.18 39.48 -6.53
CA SER A 55 2.62 38.64 -7.65
C SER A 55 1.72 38.81 -8.87
N ARG A 56 2.32 39.05 -10.04
CA ARG A 56 1.61 39.06 -11.33
C ARG A 56 1.31 37.66 -11.88
N ARG A 57 1.70 36.60 -11.16
CA ARG A 57 1.45 35.20 -11.52
C ARG A 57 0.36 34.66 -10.61
N LEU A 58 -0.78 34.28 -11.17
CA LEU A 58 -1.96 33.87 -10.40
C LEU A 58 -2.46 32.50 -10.85
N ALA A 59 -2.36 31.52 -9.96
CA ALA A 59 -3.04 30.24 -10.13
C ALA A 59 -4.48 30.36 -9.67
N VAL A 60 -5.43 30.08 -10.56
CA VAL A 60 -6.87 30.05 -10.24
C VAL A 60 -7.28 28.60 -10.08
N VAL A 61 -7.57 28.20 -8.85
CA VAL A 61 -7.90 26.81 -8.48
C VAL A 61 -9.39 26.69 -8.26
N THR A 62 -10.03 25.70 -8.88
CA THR A 62 -11.43 25.36 -8.59
C THR A 62 -11.58 23.85 -8.39
N PHE A 63 -12.55 23.50 -7.56
CA PHE A 63 -12.93 22.13 -7.20
C PHE A 63 -14.39 21.82 -7.54
N GLU A 64 -15.05 22.74 -8.25
CA GLU A 64 -16.45 22.62 -8.63
C GLU A 64 -16.63 21.54 -9.70
N GLU A 65 -17.78 20.87 -9.69
CA GLU A 65 -18.12 19.83 -10.66
C GLU A 65 -18.11 20.36 -12.10
N ASN A 66 -18.50 21.63 -12.28
CA ASN A 66 -18.45 22.33 -13.56
C ASN A 66 -17.42 23.48 -13.52
N PRO A 67 -16.12 23.17 -13.68
CA PRO A 67 -15.08 24.18 -13.56
C PRO A 67 -15.10 25.20 -14.71
N ALA A 68 -15.68 24.85 -15.87
CA ALA A 68 -15.77 25.74 -17.03
C ALA A 68 -16.65 26.96 -16.76
N ALA A 69 -17.84 26.76 -16.17
CA ALA A 69 -18.76 27.85 -15.84
C ALA A 69 -18.14 28.84 -14.83
N ILE A 70 -17.41 28.29 -13.86
CA ILE A 70 -16.75 29.07 -12.80
C ILE A 70 -15.59 29.90 -13.34
N LEU A 71 -14.82 29.36 -14.28
CA LEU A 71 -13.75 30.09 -14.94
C LEU A 71 -14.28 31.16 -15.90
N GLU A 72 -15.38 30.89 -16.61
CA GLU A 72 -16.02 31.91 -17.46
C GLU A 72 -16.52 33.10 -16.61
N GLN A 73 -17.10 32.81 -15.44
CA GLN A 73 -17.50 33.85 -14.50
C GLN A 73 -16.29 34.62 -13.93
N PHE A 74 -15.21 33.91 -13.60
CA PHE A 74 -13.95 34.52 -13.18
C PHE A 74 -13.41 35.48 -14.24
N ASP A 75 -13.30 35.04 -15.50
CA ASP A 75 -12.75 35.82 -16.61
C ASP A 75 -13.60 37.08 -16.87
N GLN A 76 -14.92 36.96 -16.78
CA GLN A 76 -15.81 38.10 -16.91
C GLN A 76 -15.57 39.13 -15.80
N TRP A 77 -15.47 38.68 -14.55
CA TRP A 77 -15.28 39.57 -13.41
C TRP A 77 -13.88 40.18 -13.39
N TYR A 78 -12.87 39.44 -13.86
CA TYR A 78 -11.51 39.91 -14.03
C TYR A 78 -11.44 41.09 -15.00
N ARG A 79 -12.10 40.96 -16.17
CA ARG A 79 -12.19 42.04 -17.16
C ARG A 79 -12.91 43.28 -16.62
N ASP A 80 -14.02 43.07 -15.90
CA ASP A 80 -14.82 44.15 -15.32
C ASP A 80 -14.07 44.93 -14.23
N ALA A 81 -13.16 44.27 -13.49
CA ALA A 81 -12.42 44.88 -12.38
C ALA A 81 -11.30 45.85 -12.81
N MET A 82 -10.99 45.95 -14.12
CA MET A 82 -9.93 46.82 -14.67
C MET A 82 -8.57 46.66 -13.95
N LEU A 83 -8.27 45.45 -13.49
CA LEU A 83 -7.03 45.14 -12.80
C LEU A 83 -5.85 45.03 -13.79
N PRO A 84 -4.60 45.23 -13.33
CA PRO A 84 -3.45 45.17 -14.22
C PRO A 84 -3.22 43.75 -14.74
N GLU A 85 -2.66 43.65 -15.94
CA GLU A 85 -2.42 42.38 -16.63
C GLU A 85 -1.59 41.40 -15.76
N ALA A 86 -2.05 40.16 -15.70
CA ALA A 86 -1.48 39.08 -14.91
C ALA A 86 -1.40 37.80 -15.73
N ASP A 87 -0.36 36.99 -15.48
CA ASP A 87 -0.24 35.63 -16.00
C ASP A 87 -1.16 34.73 -15.16
N ILE A 88 -2.38 34.53 -15.65
CA ILE A 88 -3.42 33.75 -14.97
C ILE A 88 -3.44 32.35 -15.57
N ARG A 89 -3.30 31.33 -14.71
CA ARG A 89 -3.34 29.93 -15.15
C ARG A 89 -4.38 29.15 -14.34
N PRO A 90 -5.41 28.57 -14.99
CA PRO A 90 -6.40 27.75 -14.30
C PRO A 90 -5.80 26.38 -13.94
N VAL A 91 -6.04 25.94 -12.71
CA VAL A 91 -5.61 24.65 -12.17
C VAL A 91 -6.83 23.89 -11.66
N PHE A 92 -7.04 22.70 -12.21
CA PHE A 92 -8.12 21.81 -11.81
C PHE A 92 -7.60 20.81 -10.77
N GLY A 93 -8.30 20.68 -9.65
CA GLY A 93 -7.98 19.69 -8.63
C GLY A 93 -9.14 18.75 -8.35
N LEU A 94 -8.82 17.50 -8.00
CA LEU A 94 -9.75 16.52 -7.45
C LEU A 94 -9.46 16.39 -5.94
N LEU A 95 -10.41 16.79 -5.09
CA LEU A 95 -10.23 16.78 -3.64
C LEU A 95 -10.49 15.39 -3.06
N GLU A 96 -9.46 14.59 -2.79
CA GLU A 96 -9.68 13.34 -2.02
C GLU A 96 -8.66 12.98 -0.91
N THR A 97 -7.44 13.54 -0.79
CA THR A 97 -6.47 13.08 0.26
C THR A 97 -5.33 14.07 0.65
N PRO A 98 -4.55 13.82 1.72
CA PRO A 98 -3.33 14.61 2.04
C PRO A 98 -2.25 14.62 0.94
N SER A 99 -2.11 13.51 0.20
CA SER A 99 -1.22 13.40 -0.98
C SER A 99 -1.60 14.39 -2.09
N PHE A 100 -2.87 14.80 -2.14
CA PHE A 100 -3.35 15.78 -3.10
C PHE A 100 -2.75 17.18 -2.89
N ILE A 101 -2.44 17.62 -1.66
CA ILE A 101 -1.84 18.95 -1.44
C ILE A 101 -0.47 19.03 -2.13
N ARG A 102 0.31 17.96 -2.04
CA ARG A 102 1.60 17.86 -2.73
C ARG A 102 1.39 17.88 -4.25
N ALA A 103 0.45 17.07 -4.75
CA ALA A 103 0.13 17.03 -6.18
C ALA A 103 -0.31 18.39 -6.72
N LEU A 104 -1.28 19.05 -6.07
CA LEU A 104 -1.76 20.39 -6.43
C LEU A 104 -0.63 21.42 -6.40
N SER A 105 0.22 21.38 -5.36
CA SER A 105 1.38 22.29 -5.25
C SER A 105 2.36 22.10 -6.41
N THR A 106 2.64 20.85 -6.78
CA THR A 106 3.48 20.51 -7.94
C THR A 106 2.83 21.00 -9.24
N THR A 107 1.54 20.76 -9.44
CA THR A 107 0.81 21.19 -10.64
C THR A 107 0.83 22.69 -10.80
N VAL A 108 0.55 23.46 -9.74
CA VAL A 108 0.62 24.94 -9.78
C VAL A 108 2.02 25.40 -10.19
N ARG A 109 3.08 24.82 -9.61
CA ARG A 109 4.46 25.19 -9.94
C ARG A 109 4.82 24.84 -11.40
N GLN A 110 4.49 23.64 -11.87
CA GLN A 110 4.71 23.21 -13.27
C GLN A 110 3.89 24.04 -14.26
N GLN A 111 2.68 24.42 -13.85
CA GLN A 111 1.87 25.52 -14.37
C GLN A 111 2.74 26.65 -14.90
N PHE A 112 3.42 27.30 -13.97
CA PHE A 112 4.10 28.57 -14.17
C PHE A 112 5.55 28.42 -14.64
N ASP A 113 6.26 27.47 -14.04
CA ASP A 113 7.65 27.14 -14.30
C ASP A 113 7.69 25.65 -14.71
N PRO A 114 7.36 25.31 -15.97
CA PRO A 114 7.46 23.94 -16.44
C PRO A 114 8.93 23.55 -16.35
N GLU A 115 9.28 22.72 -15.38
CA GLU A 115 10.60 22.09 -15.33
C GLU A 115 10.79 21.36 -16.66
N GLN A 116 11.86 21.71 -17.38
CA GLN A 116 12.36 20.79 -18.38
C GLN A 116 12.71 19.52 -17.60
N PRO A 117 12.10 18.35 -17.92
CA PRO A 117 12.50 17.12 -17.27
C PRO A 117 14.01 17.03 -17.46
N PRO A 118 14.77 16.73 -16.39
CA PRO A 118 16.20 16.59 -16.52
C PRO A 118 16.47 15.58 -17.65
N GLU A 119 17.45 15.90 -18.49
CA GLU A 119 17.78 15.11 -19.69
C GLU A 119 17.94 13.62 -19.34
N GLU A 120 18.40 13.35 -18.12
CA GLU A 120 18.28 12.07 -17.42
C GLU A 120 17.65 12.25 -16.03
N PRO A 121 16.62 11.46 -15.66
CA PRO A 121 16.08 11.48 -14.31
C PRO A 121 17.12 11.02 -13.29
N PRO A 122 17.22 11.67 -12.11
CA PRO A 122 18.18 11.27 -11.10
C PRO A 122 17.88 9.85 -10.61
N VAL A 123 18.87 8.96 -10.71
CA VAL A 123 18.80 7.62 -10.12
C VAL A 123 18.91 7.75 -8.60
N PRO A 124 17.94 7.25 -7.82
CA PRO A 124 18.01 7.32 -6.36
C PRO A 124 19.25 6.60 -5.80
N GLU A 125 19.80 7.13 -4.70
CA GLU A 125 20.90 6.47 -3.98
C GLU A 125 20.46 5.09 -3.47
N PRO A 126 21.12 3.98 -3.84
CA PRO A 126 20.67 2.62 -3.51
C PRO A 126 20.36 2.40 -2.03
N ASP A 127 21.18 2.95 -1.14
CA ASP A 127 21.06 2.78 0.31
C ASP A 127 19.86 3.50 0.93
N LYS A 128 19.26 4.47 0.20
CA LYS A 128 18.12 5.27 0.67
C LYS A 128 16.79 4.83 0.06
N ILE A 129 16.79 3.99 -0.98
CA ILE A 129 15.57 3.60 -1.70
C ILE A 129 14.59 2.87 -0.78
N GLU A 130 15.07 1.90 -0.01
CA GLU A 130 14.20 1.11 0.87
C GLU A 130 13.64 1.97 2.01
N GLU A 131 14.50 2.79 2.65
CA GLU A 131 14.09 3.69 3.72
C GLU A 131 13.04 4.70 3.26
N GLU A 132 13.27 5.35 2.12
CA GLU A 132 12.32 6.30 1.55
C GLU A 132 11.01 5.62 1.11
N SER A 133 11.10 4.40 0.56
CA SER A 133 9.92 3.61 0.22
C SER A 133 9.09 3.29 1.46
N PHE A 134 9.71 2.86 2.55
CA PHE A 134 9.01 2.60 3.81
C PHE A 134 8.44 3.88 4.41
N ARG A 135 9.14 5.01 4.36
CA ARG A 135 8.61 6.30 4.82
C ARG A 135 7.31 6.68 4.10
N ILE A 136 7.27 6.53 2.78
CA ILE A 136 6.07 6.81 1.97
C ILE A 136 4.94 5.85 2.32
N ILE A 137 5.24 4.56 2.48
CA ILE A 137 4.24 3.55 2.84
C ILE A 137 3.68 3.83 4.24
N ASP A 138 4.54 4.15 5.21
CA ASP A 138 4.16 4.41 6.61
C ASP A 138 3.29 5.66 6.75
N GLU A 139 3.50 6.67 5.90
CA GLU A 139 2.61 7.85 5.85
C GLU A 139 1.18 7.44 5.49
N VAL A 140 1.00 6.53 4.53
CA VAL A 140 -0.32 6.01 4.13
C VAL A 140 -0.88 5.06 5.19
N LEU A 141 -0.06 4.15 5.73
CA LEU A 141 -0.50 3.17 6.71
C LEU A 141 -0.81 3.76 8.09
N SER A 142 -0.33 4.98 8.39
CA SER A 142 -0.60 5.68 9.65
C SER A 142 -2.10 5.83 9.97
N GLY A 143 -2.96 5.85 8.94
CA GLY A 143 -4.41 5.93 9.10
C GLY A 143 -5.10 4.65 9.55
N TYR A 144 -4.41 3.49 9.52
CA TYR A 144 -5.01 2.19 9.82
C TYR A 144 -4.95 1.79 11.29
N GLY A 145 -4.08 2.43 12.10
CA GLY A 145 -3.96 2.13 13.53
C GLY A 145 -3.50 0.69 13.82
N PHE A 146 -2.65 0.12 12.97
CA PHE A 146 -2.11 -1.23 13.18
C PHE A 146 -1.17 -1.30 14.39
N GLU A 147 -1.22 -2.41 15.11
CA GLU A 147 -0.20 -2.78 16.10
C GLU A 147 1.18 -2.91 15.44
N GLU A 148 2.24 -2.57 16.17
CA GLU A 148 3.61 -2.43 15.64
C GLU A 148 4.08 -3.65 14.82
N GLU A 149 3.88 -4.87 15.33
CA GLU A 149 4.34 -6.07 14.63
C GLU A 149 3.49 -6.38 13.39
N TRP A 150 2.18 -6.14 13.46
CA TRP A 150 1.31 -6.30 12.30
C TRP A 150 1.58 -5.23 11.23
N HIS A 151 1.85 -4.00 11.65
CA HIS A 151 2.27 -2.90 10.78
C HIS A 151 3.51 -3.30 9.97
N GLN A 152 4.52 -3.91 10.61
CA GLN A 152 5.72 -4.38 9.90
C GLN A 152 5.42 -5.45 8.84
N VAL A 153 4.47 -6.35 9.11
CA VAL A 153 4.03 -7.38 8.16
C VAL A 153 3.31 -6.74 6.96
N VAL A 154 2.34 -5.85 7.22
CA VAL A 154 1.56 -5.18 6.17
C VAL A 154 2.44 -4.26 5.33
N ARG A 155 3.32 -3.46 5.95
CA ARG A 155 4.27 -2.57 5.26
C ARG A 155 5.11 -3.32 4.24
N ARG A 156 5.68 -4.47 4.63
CA ARG A 156 6.49 -5.28 3.71
C ARG A 156 5.66 -5.87 2.58
N ALA A 157 4.43 -6.29 2.86
CA ALA A 157 3.53 -6.81 1.83
C ALA A 157 3.14 -5.74 0.80
N VAL A 158 2.80 -4.52 1.26
CA VAL A 158 2.53 -3.36 0.39
C VAL A 158 3.76 -2.99 -0.43
N HIS A 159 4.95 -2.95 0.19
CA HIS A 159 6.20 -2.67 -0.52
C HIS A 159 6.47 -3.69 -1.64
N ALA A 160 6.32 -4.98 -1.34
CA ALA A 160 6.60 -6.05 -2.31
C ALA A 160 5.57 -6.11 -3.45
N ALA A 161 4.35 -5.63 -3.23
CA ALA A 161 3.29 -5.59 -4.23
C ALA A 161 3.18 -4.25 -4.96
N ALA A 162 3.80 -3.19 -4.43
CA ALA A 162 3.56 -1.80 -4.83
C ALA A 162 2.07 -1.44 -4.88
N ASP A 163 1.28 -1.95 -3.94
CA ASP A 163 -0.18 -1.90 -3.95
C ASP A 163 -0.73 -1.69 -2.52
N PHE A 164 -1.29 -0.50 -2.26
CA PHE A 164 -1.87 -0.16 -0.96
C PHE A 164 -3.15 -0.94 -0.65
N GLU A 165 -3.87 -1.44 -1.67
CA GLU A 165 -5.09 -2.24 -1.46
C GLU A 165 -4.78 -3.57 -0.74
N VAL A 166 -3.51 -3.99 -0.73
CA VAL A 166 -3.05 -5.13 0.07
C VAL A 166 -3.33 -4.90 1.56
N ALA A 167 -3.17 -3.67 2.06
CA ALA A 167 -3.43 -3.34 3.47
C ALA A 167 -4.90 -3.55 3.85
N ASP A 168 -5.85 -3.18 2.98
CA ASP A 168 -7.28 -3.35 3.20
C ASP A 168 -7.73 -4.82 3.18
N ARG A 169 -6.96 -5.65 2.46
CA ARG A 169 -7.31 -7.05 2.21
C ARG A 169 -6.64 -8.01 3.17
N MET A 170 -5.52 -7.64 3.77
CA MET A 170 -4.80 -8.50 4.70
C MET A 170 -5.56 -8.65 6.01
N ASP A 171 -5.52 -9.86 6.54
CA ASP A 171 -6.13 -10.20 7.82
C ASP A 171 -5.32 -11.31 8.49
N HIS A 172 -5.45 -11.44 9.81
CA HIS A 172 -4.73 -12.43 10.59
C HIS A 172 -5.53 -12.91 11.80
N HIS A 173 -5.25 -14.14 12.20
CA HIS A 173 -5.69 -14.66 13.49
C HIS A 173 -4.96 -13.93 14.64
N VAL A 174 -5.67 -13.65 15.75
CA VAL A 174 -5.12 -12.90 16.90
C VAL A 174 -3.79 -13.44 17.44
N GLY A 175 -3.61 -14.76 17.44
CA GLY A 175 -2.35 -15.41 17.87
C GLY A 175 -1.35 -15.71 16.75
N ALA A 176 -1.52 -15.17 15.54
CA ALA A 176 -0.73 -15.54 14.37
C ALA A 176 0.75 -15.15 14.52
N ILE A 177 1.04 -13.89 14.89
CA ILE A 177 2.41 -13.39 14.99
C ILE A 177 3.14 -14.11 16.13
N ASP A 178 2.56 -14.17 17.33
CA ASP A 178 3.15 -14.84 18.49
C ASP A 178 3.47 -16.32 18.23
N THR A 179 2.56 -17.03 17.56
CA THR A 179 2.77 -18.45 17.27
C THR A 179 3.82 -18.65 16.18
N ALA A 180 3.88 -17.76 15.20
CA ALA A 180 4.94 -17.76 14.20
C ALA A 180 6.32 -17.52 14.82
N VAL A 181 6.46 -16.49 15.66
CA VAL A 181 7.73 -16.14 16.29
C VAL A 181 8.22 -17.29 17.17
N ARG A 182 7.34 -17.87 18.01
CA ARG A 182 7.67 -19.05 18.83
C ARG A 182 8.11 -20.24 17.97
N ALA A 183 7.43 -20.51 16.86
CA ALA A 183 7.79 -21.58 15.93
C ALA A 183 9.16 -21.33 15.29
N ILE A 184 9.44 -20.08 14.86
CA ILE A 184 10.73 -19.68 14.29
C ILE A 184 11.86 -19.87 15.31
N HIS A 185 11.70 -19.38 16.54
CA HIS A 185 12.69 -19.59 17.60
C HIS A 185 12.92 -21.07 17.92
N GLY A 186 11.87 -21.89 17.78
CA GLY A 186 11.95 -23.35 17.93
C GLY A 186 12.57 -24.09 16.73
N GLY A 187 12.97 -23.39 15.67
CA GLY A 187 13.53 -24.01 14.46
C GLY A 187 12.51 -24.78 13.62
N ALA A 188 11.24 -24.39 13.67
CA ALA A 188 10.17 -25.04 12.91
C ALA A 188 10.46 -25.02 11.41
N ASN A 189 10.09 -26.09 10.69
CA ASN A 189 10.16 -26.12 9.23
C ASN A 189 9.27 -25.02 8.61
N ILE A 190 9.66 -24.51 7.44
CA ILE A 190 8.81 -23.70 6.58
C ILE A 190 8.45 -24.52 5.34
N ILE A 191 7.18 -24.85 5.18
CA ILE A 191 6.69 -25.64 4.04
C ILE A 191 6.04 -24.71 3.03
N VAL A 192 6.51 -24.71 1.79
CA VAL A 192 6.03 -23.78 0.76
C VAL A 192 5.40 -24.50 -0.44
N ASP A 193 4.45 -23.85 -1.11
CA ASP A 193 3.74 -24.44 -2.25
C ASP A 193 4.48 -24.35 -3.59
N VAL A 194 5.34 -23.35 -3.76
CA VAL A 194 6.11 -23.12 -4.99
C VAL A 194 7.55 -22.67 -4.72
N GLN A 195 8.46 -23.00 -5.64
CA GLN A 195 9.89 -22.66 -5.55
C GLN A 195 10.17 -21.15 -5.53
N MET A 196 9.28 -20.32 -6.11
CA MET A 196 9.42 -18.87 -6.05
C MET A 196 9.28 -18.33 -4.61
N VAL A 197 8.45 -18.98 -3.78
CA VAL A 197 8.34 -18.62 -2.36
C VAL A 197 9.60 -19.07 -1.62
N GLU A 198 10.07 -20.30 -1.88
CA GLU A 198 11.32 -20.81 -1.31
C GLU A 198 12.52 -19.90 -1.58
N SER A 199 12.68 -19.45 -2.83
CA SER A 199 13.83 -18.63 -3.24
C SER A 199 13.81 -17.21 -2.66
N GLY A 200 12.63 -16.67 -2.35
CA GLY A 200 12.48 -15.33 -1.80
C GLY A 200 12.64 -15.23 -0.28
N ILE A 201 12.53 -16.33 0.46
CA ILE A 201 12.69 -16.34 1.91
C ILE A 201 14.17 -16.17 2.30
N SER A 202 14.44 -15.34 3.31
CA SER A 202 15.78 -14.94 3.74
C SER A 202 16.59 -16.11 4.30
N LYS A 203 17.51 -16.64 3.49
CA LYS A 203 18.46 -17.69 3.90
C LYS A 203 19.32 -17.33 5.13
N PRO A 204 19.83 -16.08 5.29
CA PRO A 204 20.56 -15.71 6.49
C PRO A 204 19.73 -15.86 7.77
N LEU A 205 18.47 -15.40 7.75
CA LEU A 205 17.58 -15.48 8.91
C LEU A 205 17.13 -16.93 9.19
N THR A 206 16.77 -17.69 8.16
CA THR A 206 16.40 -19.11 8.36
C THR A 206 17.58 -19.94 8.87
N GLY A 207 18.79 -19.68 8.37
CA GLY A 207 20.02 -20.29 8.87
C GLY A 207 20.30 -19.96 10.33
N LYS A 208 20.10 -18.70 10.75
CA LYS A 208 20.24 -18.28 12.15
C LYS A 208 19.30 -19.08 13.07
N PHE A 209 18.05 -19.24 12.68
CA PHE A 209 17.04 -19.95 13.46
C PHE A 209 17.02 -21.48 13.24
N LYS A 210 17.95 -22.04 12.45
CA LYS A 210 17.99 -23.47 12.10
C LYS A 210 16.66 -23.97 11.51
N THR A 211 15.97 -23.08 10.81
CA THR A 211 14.70 -23.34 10.14
C THR A 211 14.98 -23.85 8.73
N GLU A 212 14.41 -24.99 8.36
CA GLU A 212 14.53 -25.54 7.00
C GLU A 212 13.33 -25.14 6.14
N ILE A 213 13.60 -24.64 4.93
CA ILE A 213 12.56 -24.37 3.92
C ILE A 213 12.44 -25.62 3.05
N ARG A 214 11.21 -26.08 2.80
CA ARG A 214 10.93 -27.28 2.01
C ARG A 214 9.85 -27.01 0.97
N CYS A 215 10.15 -27.32 -0.29
CA CYS A 215 9.24 -27.22 -1.43
C CYS A 215 9.23 -28.53 -2.21
N PHE A 216 8.10 -29.24 -2.25
CA PHE A 216 8.02 -30.56 -2.88
C PHE A 216 7.40 -30.53 -4.29
N VAL A 217 6.92 -29.37 -4.76
CA VAL A 217 6.15 -29.29 -6.02
C VAL A 217 6.97 -29.67 -7.26
N GLY A 218 8.31 -29.55 -7.16
CA GLY A 218 9.26 -29.87 -8.22
C GLY A 218 9.67 -31.35 -8.28
N ASP A 219 9.28 -32.16 -7.30
CA ASP A 219 9.74 -33.55 -7.21
C ASP A 219 9.10 -34.45 -8.29
N GLU A 220 9.88 -35.37 -8.85
CA GLU A 220 9.44 -36.25 -9.94
C GLU A 220 8.26 -37.16 -9.55
N ASP A 221 8.26 -37.67 -8.32
CA ASP A 221 7.17 -38.49 -7.78
C ASP A 221 5.88 -37.69 -7.60
N VAL A 222 5.98 -36.40 -7.26
CA VAL A 222 4.82 -35.50 -7.12
C VAL A 222 4.15 -35.29 -8.48
N ALA A 223 4.92 -35.06 -9.54
CA ALA A 223 4.39 -34.93 -10.89
C ALA A 223 3.68 -36.21 -11.37
N SER A 224 4.33 -37.36 -11.16
CA SER A 224 3.79 -38.67 -11.56
C SER A 224 2.48 -39.01 -10.84
N ARG A 225 2.44 -38.79 -9.53
CA ARG A 225 1.24 -39.03 -8.71
C ARG A 225 0.11 -38.06 -9.00
N ALA A 226 0.41 -36.78 -9.23
CA ALA A 226 -0.62 -35.79 -9.58
C ALA A 226 -1.35 -36.16 -10.86
N LYS A 227 -0.60 -36.64 -11.87
CA LYS A 227 -1.17 -37.16 -13.12
C LYS A 227 -2.02 -38.41 -12.90
N ALA A 228 -1.54 -39.35 -12.09
CA ALA A 228 -2.26 -40.60 -11.81
C ALA A 228 -3.56 -40.38 -11.02
N GLU A 229 -3.56 -39.45 -10.04
CA GLU A 229 -4.70 -39.15 -9.18
C GLU A 229 -5.65 -38.08 -9.76
N GLY A 230 -5.31 -37.46 -10.89
CA GLY A 230 -6.15 -36.43 -11.53
C GLY A 230 -6.25 -35.13 -10.74
N VAL A 231 -5.23 -34.80 -9.94
CA VAL A 231 -5.17 -33.60 -9.09
C VAL A 231 -3.94 -32.74 -9.40
N THR A 232 -3.85 -31.56 -8.81
CA THR A 232 -2.70 -30.67 -9.05
C THR A 232 -1.42 -31.16 -8.37
N ARG A 233 -0.25 -30.81 -8.94
CA ARG A 233 1.05 -31.04 -8.30
C ARG A 233 1.12 -30.43 -6.91
N SER A 234 0.57 -29.23 -6.72
CA SER A 234 0.56 -28.55 -5.43
C SER A 234 -0.27 -29.29 -4.37
N THR A 235 -1.37 -29.96 -4.77
CA THR A 235 -2.13 -30.86 -3.89
C THR A 235 -1.26 -32.04 -3.43
N ILE A 236 -0.61 -32.74 -4.36
CA ILE A 236 0.25 -33.88 -4.01
C ILE A 236 1.47 -33.44 -3.21
N ALA A 237 2.05 -32.27 -3.49
CA ALA A 237 3.16 -31.71 -2.74
C ALA A 237 2.79 -31.51 -1.26
N MET A 238 1.60 -30.98 -0.97
CA MET A 238 1.12 -30.83 0.42
C MET A 238 0.86 -32.18 1.10
N ARG A 239 0.36 -33.18 0.37
CA ARG A 239 0.25 -34.56 0.89
C ARG A 239 1.61 -35.17 1.19
N LYS A 240 2.61 -34.96 0.33
CA LYS A 240 3.99 -35.41 0.54
C LYS A 240 4.62 -34.72 1.75
N ALA A 241 4.24 -33.48 2.03
CA ALA A 241 4.75 -32.70 3.14
C ALA A 241 4.24 -33.14 4.52
N VAL A 242 3.22 -34.01 4.63
CA VAL A 242 2.57 -34.41 5.90
C VAL A 242 3.53 -34.72 7.05
N PRO A 243 4.63 -35.47 6.86
CA PRO A 243 5.61 -35.74 7.93
C PRO A 243 6.26 -34.49 8.53
N TYR A 244 6.21 -33.35 7.83
CA TYR A 244 6.83 -32.08 8.21
C TYR A 244 5.82 -30.98 8.54
N LEU A 245 4.51 -31.24 8.49
CA LEU A 245 3.47 -30.21 8.66
C LEU A 245 3.15 -29.88 10.11
N SER A 246 3.31 -30.81 11.05
CA SER A 246 3.01 -30.54 12.46
C SER A 246 4.06 -29.60 13.07
N GLY A 247 3.60 -28.51 13.68
CA GLY A 247 4.46 -27.47 14.27
C GLY A 247 5.17 -26.56 13.26
N SER A 248 5.01 -26.78 11.95
CA SER A 248 5.66 -25.97 10.91
C SER A 248 4.88 -24.70 10.57
N ILE A 249 5.52 -23.83 9.81
CA ILE A 249 4.86 -22.68 9.17
C ILE A 249 4.60 -23.06 7.71
N VAL A 250 3.33 -23.13 7.33
CA VAL A 250 2.93 -23.45 5.95
C VAL A 250 2.67 -22.15 5.20
N VAL A 251 3.35 -21.95 4.07
CA VAL A 251 3.27 -20.72 3.28
C VAL A 251 2.77 -21.07 1.87
N VAL A 252 1.53 -20.69 1.58
CA VAL A 252 0.89 -20.89 0.26
C VAL A 252 0.78 -19.54 -0.43
N GLY A 253 1.65 -19.29 -1.40
CA GLY A 253 1.71 -18.03 -2.15
C GLY A 253 1.07 -18.09 -3.53
N ASN A 254 0.88 -19.27 -4.12
CA ASN A 254 0.47 -19.36 -5.52
C ASN A 254 -0.75 -20.24 -5.77
N ALA A 255 -0.79 -21.46 -5.24
CA ALA A 255 -1.78 -22.46 -5.62
C ALA A 255 -2.97 -22.52 -4.64
N PRO A 256 -4.19 -22.11 -5.01
CA PRO A 256 -5.37 -22.28 -4.16
C PRO A 256 -5.63 -23.75 -3.78
N THR A 257 -5.31 -24.67 -4.68
CA THR A 257 -5.44 -26.12 -4.45
C THR A 257 -4.48 -26.65 -3.39
N ALA A 258 -3.32 -26.01 -3.17
CA ALA A 258 -2.48 -26.33 -2.01
C ALA A 258 -3.16 -25.90 -0.72
N LEU A 259 -3.74 -24.69 -0.67
CA LEU A 259 -4.41 -24.20 0.53
C LEU A 259 -5.65 -25.04 0.87
N PHE A 260 -6.48 -25.41 -0.12
CA PHE A 260 -7.58 -26.35 0.09
C PHE A 260 -7.10 -27.69 0.66
N GLU A 261 -5.99 -28.23 0.15
CA GLU A 261 -5.44 -29.49 0.63
C GLU A 261 -4.89 -29.38 2.05
N VAL A 262 -4.19 -28.30 2.39
CA VAL A 262 -3.72 -28.03 3.77
C VAL A 262 -4.91 -27.98 4.73
N LEU A 263 -5.99 -27.27 4.37
CA LEU A 263 -7.20 -27.22 5.18
C LEU A 263 -7.88 -28.59 5.32
N ARG A 264 -7.88 -29.40 4.26
CA ARG A 264 -8.37 -30.78 4.31
C ARG A 264 -7.54 -31.63 5.27
N LEU A 265 -6.20 -31.55 5.20
CA LEU A 265 -5.27 -32.27 6.08
C LEU A 265 -5.47 -31.87 7.55
N ILE A 266 -5.63 -30.57 7.84
CA ILE A 266 -5.91 -30.06 9.19
C ILE A 266 -7.21 -30.66 9.74
N ARG A 267 -8.29 -30.63 8.95
CA ARG A 267 -9.63 -31.06 9.38
C ARG A 267 -9.79 -32.58 9.46
N LYS A 268 -9.27 -33.32 8.47
CA LYS A 268 -9.52 -34.76 8.32
C LYS A 268 -8.42 -35.65 8.89
N GLU A 269 -7.18 -35.18 8.88
CA GLU A 269 -6.01 -35.98 9.27
C GLU A 269 -5.33 -35.46 10.55
N GLY A 270 -5.89 -34.42 11.17
CA GLY A 270 -5.41 -33.92 12.46
C GLY A 270 -4.07 -33.19 12.39
N VAL A 271 -3.62 -32.79 11.21
CA VAL A 271 -2.38 -32.02 11.03
C VAL A 271 -2.49 -30.66 11.75
N ARG A 272 -1.42 -30.22 12.43
CA ARG A 272 -1.41 -28.98 13.23
C ARG A 272 -0.16 -28.13 12.92
N PRO A 273 -0.13 -27.37 11.81
CA PRO A 273 0.90 -26.35 11.63
C PRO A 273 0.80 -25.28 12.72
N ALA A 274 1.93 -24.68 13.07
CA ALA A 274 1.97 -23.55 13.99
C ALA A 274 1.33 -22.29 13.38
N LEU A 275 1.48 -22.11 12.07
CA LEU A 275 0.87 -21.01 11.32
C LEU A 275 0.60 -21.45 9.87
N VAL A 276 -0.49 -20.98 9.28
CA VAL A 276 -0.74 -21.04 7.83
C VAL A 276 -0.78 -19.62 7.25
N VAL A 277 0.22 -19.26 6.45
CA VAL A 277 0.21 -18.05 5.60
C VAL A 277 -0.42 -18.45 4.26
N GLY A 278 -1.73 -18.23 4.14
CA GLY A 278 -2.48 -18.56 2.93
C GLY A 278 -2.80 -17.32 2.12
N VAL A 279 -1.95 -16.96 1.17
CA VAL A 279 -2.15 -15.81 0.27
C VAL A 279 -2.07 -16.21 -1.21
N PRO A 280 -2.64 -17.35 -1.66
CA PRO A 280 -2.63 -17.68 -3.08
C PRO A 280 -3.32 -16.60 -3.90
N VAL A 281 -2.75 -16.31 -5.07
CA VAL A 281 -3.33 -15.44 -6.10
C VAL A 281 -4.14 -16.27 -7.09
N GLY A 282 -5.23 -15.72 -7.60
CA GLY A 282 -5.94 -16.33 -8.71
C GLY A 282 -7.40 -15.91 -8.81
N PHE A 283 -8.00 -16.19 -9.96
CA PHE A 283 -9.41 -15.91 -10.23
C PHE A 283 -10.32 -17.11 -9.96
N VAL A 284 -9.76 -18.29 -9.65
CA VAL A 284 -10.51 -19.52 -9.38
C VAL A 284 -10.00 -20.12 -8.08
N GLY A 285 -10.87 -20.25 -7.08
CA GLY A 285 -10.58 -20.92 -5.80
C GLY A 285 -9.73 -20.12 -4.82
N ALA A 286 -9.08 -19.03 -5.24
CA ALA A 286 -8.22 -18.24 -4.37
C ALA A 286 -9.02 -17.54 -3.25
N ALA A 287 -10.11 -16.84 -3.61
CA ALA A 287 -10.94 -16.17 -2.63
C ALA A 287 -11.58 -17.18 -1.66
N GLU A 288 -12.11 -18.28 -2.19
CA GLU A 288 -12.81 -19.31 -1.43
C GLU A 288 -11.87 -20.08 -0.49
N SER A 289 -10.67 -20.45 -0.95
CA SER A 289 -9.69 -21.14 -0.09
C SER A 289 -9.22 -20.27 1.08
N LYS A 290 -9.03 -18.97 0.84
CA LYS A 290 -8.63 -18.00 1.87
C LYS A 290 -9.76 -17.68 2.83
N GLU A 291 -10.99 -17.61 2.34
CA GLU A 291 -12.16 -17.48 3.20
C GLU A 291 -12.32 -18.71 4.12
N LEU A 292 -12.16 -19.93 3.59
CA LEU A 292 -12.16 -21.15 4.41
C LEU A 292 -11.03 -21.19 5.44
N LEU A 293 -9.87 -20.60 5.13
CA LEU A 293 -8.76 -20.44 6.07
C LEU A 293 -9.11 -19.44 7.18
N SER A 294 -9.72 -18.31 6.84
CA SER A 294 -10.08 -17.28 7.81
C SER A 294 -11.20 -17.69 8.77
N ARG A 295 -12.08 -18.61 8.33
CA ARG A 295 -13.25 -19.07 9.10
C ARG A 295 -12.99 -20.29 9.99
N GLN A 296 -11.78 -20.85 9.99
CA GLN A 296 -11.46 -21.98 10.86
C GLN A 296 -10.69 -21.51 12.09
N ASP A 297 -10.92 -22.19 13.21
CA ASP A 297 -10.31 -21.87 14.51
C ASP A 297 -9.35 -22.97 15.01
N ILE A 298 -8.88 -23.83 14.10
CA ILE A 298 -8.04 -24.99 14.45
C ILE A 298 -6.56 -24.60 14.53
N VAL A 299 -6.10 -23.76 13.59
CA VAL A 299 -4.72 -23.29 13.54
C VAL A 299 -4.65 -21.78 13.24
N PRO A 300 -3.66 -21.05 13.76
CA PRO A 300 -3.45 -19.65 13.41
C PRO A 300 -3.18 -19.46 11.93
N TRP A 301 -3.55 -18.28 11.40
CA TRP A 301 -3.43 -17.97 9.98
C TRP A 301 -3.13 -16.50 9.71
N ILE A 302 -2.53 -16.23 8.54
CA ILE A 302 -2.43 -14.91 7.91
C ILE A 302 -2.92 -15.08 6.47
N THR A 303 -3.78 -14.18 5.98
CA THR A 303 -4.36 -14.27 4.63
C THR A 303 -4.61 -12.90 4.00
N THR A 304 -5.05 -12.93 2.74
CA THR A 304 -5.59 -11.78 2.00
C THR A 304 -7.00 -12.11 1.50
N ARG A 305 -7.90 -11.13 1.48
CA ARG A 305 -9.25 -11.31 0.93
C ARG A 305 -9.29 -11.17 -0.59
N GLY A 306 -10.23 -11.89 -1.21
CA GLY A 306 -10.48 -11.85 -2.66
C GLY A 306 -9.37 -12.50 -3.51
N PRO A 307 -9.21 -12.14 -4.79
CA PRO A 307 -8.29 -12.83 -5.71
C PRO A 307 -6.81 -12.44 -5.58
N LYS A 308 -6.50 -11.28 -4.97
CA LYS A 308 -5.13 -10.75 -4.84
C LYS A 308 -4.32 -11.52 -3.79
N GLY A 309 -3.02 -11.64 -4.01
CA GLY A 309 -2.08 -12.40 -3.19
C GLY A 309 -0.79 -12.59 -3.97
N GLY A 310 -0.15 -13.74 -3.83
CA GLY A 310 0.99 -14.12 -4.66
C GLY A 310 2.23 -14.48 -3.87
N SER A 311 3.20 -15.05 -4.57
CA SER A 311 4.49 -15.44 -3.99
C SER A 311 5.23 -14.25 -3.37
N THR A 312 5.16 -13.06 -3.97
CA THR A 312 5.82 -11.85 -3.45
C THR A 312 5.25 -11.43 -2.10
N VAL A 313 3.92 -11.44 -1.95
CA VAL A 313 3.23 -11.16 -0.69
C VAL A 313 3.54 -12.24 0.35
N ALA A 314 3.50 -13.51 -0.03
CA ALA A 314 3.85 -14.63 0.86
C ALA A 314 5.28 -14.53 1.41
N VAL A 315 6.23 -14.24 0.53
CA VAL A 315 7.64 -14.01 0.88
C VAL A 315 7.77 -12.79 1.78
N ALA A 316 7.09 -11.69 1.48
CA ALA A 316 7.14 -10.47 2.27
C ALA A 316 6.67 -10.69 3.71
N ILE A 317 5.56 -11.42 3.88
CA ILE A 317 5.00 -11.81 5.18
C ILE A 317 6.00 -12.70 5.94
N MET A 318 6.47 -13.79 5.35
CA MET A 318 7.40 -14.71 6.01
C MET A 318 8.70 -14.00 6.43
N ASN A 319 9.24 -13.16 5.55
CA ASN A 319 10.43 -12.37 5.84
C ASN A 319 10.20 -11.26 6.88
N ALA A 320 8.98 -10.75 7.04
CA ALA A 320 8.62 -9.86 8.15
C ALA A 320 8.63 -10.64 9.47
N LEU A 321 8.00 -11.82 9.51
CA LEU A 321 7.95 -12.67 10.70
C LEU A 321 9.36 -13.09 11.17
N LEU A 322 10.26 -13.46 10.25
CA LEU A 322 11.66 -13.75 10.57
C LEU A 322 12.39 -12.55 11.18
N ARG A 323 12.11 -11.33 10.71
CA ARG A 323 12.71 -10.10 11.25
C ARG A 323 12.14 -9.73 12.63
N ILE A 324 10.84 -9.92 12.82
CA ILE A 324 10.19 -9.73 14.12
C ILE A 324 10.81 -10.68 15.15
N ALA A 325 10.96 -11.96 14.80
CA ALA A 325 11.61 -12.95 15.66
C ALA A 325 13.07 -12.57 15.99
N ASP A 326 13.85 -12.07 15.02
CA ASP A 326 15.22 -11.58 15.22
C ASP A 326 15.29 -10.34 16.12
N ALA A 327 14.37 -9.40 15.95
CA ALA A 327 14.28 -8.20 16.77
C ALA A 327 13.85 -8.51 18.21
N GLN A 328 12.96 -9.48 18.43
CA GLN A 328 12.58 -9.93 19.78
C GLN A 328 13.75 -10.60 20.50
N GLU A 329 14.51 -11.47 19.83
CA GLU A 329 15.68 -12.14 20.42
C GLU A 329 16.76 -11.13 20.84
N LYS A 330 17.03 -10.11 20.00
CA LYS A 330 17.98 -9.03 20.32
C LYS A 330 17.54 -8.19 21.53
N ARG A 331 16.24 -7.95 21.69
CA ARG A 331 15.68 -7.21 22.84
C ARG A 331 15.70 -8.02 24.13
N GLY A 332 15.59 -9.35 24.06
CA GLY A 332 15.69 -10.22 25.23
C GLY A 332 17.12 -10.55 25.65
N ALA A 333 18.11 -10.31 24.79
CA ALA A 333 19.52 -10.58 25.04
C ALA A 333 20.33 -9.35 25.53
N GLY A 334 19.73 -8.16 25.54
CA GLY A 334 20.32 -6.91 26.04
C GLY A 334 19.70 -6.48 27.36
#